data_AF-A0A8J6ASP6-F1
#
_entry.id   AF-A0A8J6ASP6-F1
#
_cell.length_a   1.000
_cell.length_b   1.000
_cell.length_c   1.000
_cell.angle_alpha   90.00
_cell.angle_beta   90.00
_cell.angle_gamma   90.00
#
_symmetry.space_group_name_H-M   'P 1'
#
loop_
_entity.id
_entity.type
_entity.pdbx_description
1 polymer ?
#
loop_
_entity_poly.entity_id
_entity_poly.type
_entity_poly.pdbx_seq_one_letter_code
_entity_poly.pdbx_strand_id
1 'polypeptide(L)'
;METLSFPRYNVAEIVVHIRNKILTGADGKNLSKNDLHPNPKPEVLHMIYMRALQIVYGIRLEHFYMLPVNSEVMYPHIMEGFLPVSNLFIHLDSFMPICRVNDFEIADILYPKAKRTSRFLSGIINFIHFREACLEEQAEFKQLSDDIQELQQSLNQEFRQKTVVLQEGNSQKKSDISEKTKRLNELKLSLVSLKEVQEGLKTKIVDSPEKLKNYKEKMKDTVQKLKNSRQDVMEKYEIYRDSVDSLPSCQLEVQLYQKKIQELSDNREKLTSISKESLNLEDQIESDESELKKLKTEENSFKRLLIVKKEKLATAQFKINKKHEDVKQYKRTVIEECNKAQEKRGAVYERVTTINQEIQKIKSGIQQLKDATEREKLKSQEIFLNLKAALEKYHEGIEKAVENCCAKIDEKTAELKKKMFRM
;
A
#
# COMPACT_ATOMS: atom_id res chain seq x y z
N MET A 1 -17.40 -11.71 -19.20
CA MET A 1 -17.41 -10.25 -18.93
C MET A 1 -16.67 -10.06 -17.63
N GLU A 2 -15.60 -9.26 -17.59
CA GLU A 2 -14.93 -8.90 -16.32
C GLU A 2 -15.95 -8.18 -15.44
N THR A 3 -16.28 -8.75 -14.29
CA THR A 3 -17.05 -8.09 -13.24
C THR A 3 -16.16 -7.01 -12.62
N LEU A 4 -16.32 -5.78 -13.11
CA LEU A 4 -15.57 -4.62 -12.59
C LEU A 4 -16.12 -4.25 -11.21
N SER A 5 -15.23 -4.07 -10.24
CA SER A 5 -15.57 -3.79 -8.83
C SER A 5 -15.96 -2.35 -8.54
N PHE A 6 -15.89 -1.45 -9.53
CA PHE A 6 -16.21 -0.03 -9.40
C PHE A 6 -16.86 0.55 -10.67
N PRO A 7 -17.66 1.62 -10.57
CA PRO A 7 -18.27 2.28 -11.72
C PRO A 7 -17.22 2.83 -12.70
N ARG A 8 -17.47 2.64 -13.99
CA ARG A 8 -16.65 3.23 -15.06
C ARG A 8 -17.27 4.53 -15.56
N TYR A 9 -16.44 5.55 -15.65
CA TYR A 9 -16.80 6.83 -16.26
C TYR A 9 -16.42 6.83 -17.74
N ASN A 10 -17.22 7.49 -18.56
CA ASN A 10 -16.81 7.78 -19.93
C ASN A 10 -15.73 8.88 -19.95
N VAL A 11 -15.03 9.05 -21.08
CA VAL A 11 -13.89 9.98 -21.16
C VAL A 11 -14.30 11.43 -20.85
N ALA A 12 -15.54 11.83 -21.13
CA ALA A 12 -16.02 13.17 -20.82
C ALA A 12 -16.14 13.40 -19.32
N GLU A 13 -16.77 12.46 -18.62
CA GLU A 13 -16.90 12.45 -17.16
C GLU A 13 -15.53 12.40 -16.49
N ILE A 14 -14.62 11.55 -16.97
CA ILE A 14 -13.25 11.46 -16.46
C ILE A 14 -12.56 12.82 -16.52
N VAL A 15 -12.64 13.53 -17.64
CA VAL A 15 -12.05 14.88 -17.77
C VAL A 15 -12.66 15.84 -16.74
N VAL A 16 -13.98 15.83 -16.57
CA VAL A 16 -14.66 16.69 -15.60
C VAL A 16 -14.20 16.39 -14.17
N HIS A 17 -14.18 15.13 -13.76
CA HIS A 17 -13.72 14.75 -12.42
C HIS A 17 -12.25 15.11 -12.19
N ILE A 18 -11.37 14.85 -13.17
CA ILE A 18 -9.94 15.19 -13.04
C ILE A 18 -9.74 16.70 -12.91
N ARG A 19 -10.47 17.52 -13.68
CA ARG A 19 -10.42 18.98 -13.59
C ARG A 19 -10.86 19.52 -12.24
N ASN A 20 -11.87 18.89 -11.65
CA ASN A 20 -12.46 19.38 -10.40
C ASN A 20 -11.72 18.88 -9.17
N LYS A 21 -11.15 17.67 -9.23
CA LYS A 21 -10.67 16.94 -8.04
C LYS A 21 -9.18 16.63 -8.02
N ILE A 22 -8.48 16.69 -9.16
CA ILE A 22 -7.07 16.25 -9.24
C ILE A 22 -6.15 17.38 -9.72
N LEU A 23 -6.45 17.95 -10.89
CA LEU A 23 -5.66 19.04 -11.47
C LEU A 23 -6.16 20.39 -10.99
N THR A 24 -5.27 21.39 -10.99
CA THR A 24 -5.57 22.74 -10.51
C THR A 24 -5.13 23.78 -11.54
N GLY A 25 -5.82 24.94 -11.59
CA GLY A 25 -5.38 26.08 -12.40
C GLY A 25 -5.35 25.80 -13.91
N ALA A 26 -4.23 26.15 -14.55
CA ALA A 26 -4.06 26.01 -16.01
C ALA A 26 -4.06 24.54 -16.46
N ASP A 27 -3.46 23.64 -15.66
CA ASP A 27 -3.36 22.21 -15.99
C ASP A 27 -4.73 21.55 -16.13
N GLY A 28 -5.68 21.91 -15.25
CA GLY A 28 -7.06 21.46 -15.36
C GLY A 28 -7.78 22.06 -16.57
N LYS A 29 -7.66 23.38 -16.77
CA LYS A 29 -8.32 24.07 -17.90
C LYS A 29 -7.88 23.53 -19.26
N ASN A 30 -6.61 23.18 -19.39
CA ASN A 30 -6.02 22.70 -20.64
C ASN A 30 -6.28 21.21 -20.91
N LEU A 31 -6.59 20.41 -19.89
CA LEU A 31 -6.90 18.99 -20.07
C LEU A 31 -8.13 18.81 -20.96
N SER A 32 -8.03 18.06 -22.05
CA SER A 32 -9.12 17.78 -22.98
C SER A 32 -9.35 16.28 -23.18
N LYS A 33 -10.46 15.90 -23.83
CA LYS A 33 -10.73 14.49 -24.17
C LYS A 33 -9.65 13.89 -25.07
N ASN A 34 -9.08 14.70 -25.96
CA ASN A 34 -8.07 14.27 -26.93
C ASN A 34 -6.74 13.89 -26.27
N ASP A 35 -6.50 14.35 -25.04
CA ASP A 35 -5.31 13.99 -24.26
C ASP A 35 -5.42 12.59 -23.64
N LEU A 36 -6.64 12.03 -23.57
CA LEU A 36 -6.93 10.73 -22.94
C LEU A 36 -7.45 9.68 -23.94
N HIS A 37 -8.01 10.09 -25.08
CA HIS A 37 -8.57 9.19 -26.09
C HIS A 37 -8.51 9.84 -27.49
N PRO A 38 -8.21 9.07 -28.57
CA PRO A 38 -7.97 7.63 -28.60
C PRO A 38 -6.55 7.22 -28.19
N ASN A 39 -5.60 8.17 -28.20
CA ASN A 39 -4.20 7.93 -27.86
C ASN A 39 -3.85 8.79 -26.64
N PRO A 40 -3.82 8.20 -25.43
CA PRO A 40 -3.49 8.96 -24.23
C PRO A 40 -2.07 9.51 -24.31
N LYS A 41 -1.88 10.77 -23.94
CA LYS A 41 -0.55 11.40 -23.89
C LYS A 41 0.16 11.00 -22.58
N PRO A 42 1.32 10.33 -22.62
CA PRO A 42 2.03 9.89 -21.42
C PRO A 42 2.28 11.02 -20.41
N GLU A 43 2.70 12.19 -20.89
CA GLU A 43 3.08 13.33 -20.04
C GLU A 43 1.88 13.87 -19.26
N VAL A 44 0.71 13.90 -19.90
CA VAL A 44 -0.56 14.31 -19.26
C VAL A 44 -0.97 13.29 -18.19
N LEU A 45 -0.80 12.00 -18.47
CA LEU A 45 -1.09 10.95 -17.49
C LEU A 45 -0.11 10.96 -16.31
N HIS A 46 1.19 11.20 -16.55
CA HIS A 46 2.18 11.34 -15.49
C HIS A 46 1.78 12.46 -14.54
N MET A 47 1.40 13.61 -15.09
CA MET A 47 0.89 14.73 -14.30
C MET A 47 -0.34 14.33 -13.48
N ILE A 48 -1.36 13.71 -14.09
CA ILE A 48 -2.58 13.29 -13.38
C ILE A 48 -2.26 12.31 -12.25
N TYR A 49 -1.43 11.29 -12.51
CA TYR A 49 -1.06 10.29 -11.53
C TYR A 49 -0.22 10.87 -10.39
N MET A 50 0.77 11.71 -10.70
CA MET A 50 1.54 12.41 -9.68
C MET A 50 0.62 13.24 -8.80
N ARG A 51 -0.26 14.05 -9.38
CA ARG A 51 -1.23 14.87 -8.62
C ARG A 51 -2.15 14.01 -7.74
N ALA A 52 -2.63 12.87 -8.24
CA ALA A 52 -3.43 11.94 -7.43
C ALA A 52 -2.64 11.42 -6.22
N LEU A 53 -1.38 11.01 -6.42
CA LEU A 53 -0.50 10.55 -5.33
C LEU A 53 -0.18 11.67 -4.33
N GLN A 54 0.00 12.90 -4.79
CA GLN A 54 0.19 14.06 -3.92
C GLN A 54 -1.05 14.29 -3.03
N ILE A 55 -2.26 14.17 -3.58
CA ILE A 55 -3.51 14.33 -2.84
C ILE A 55 -3.71 13.22 -1.81
N VAL A 56 -3.43 11.97 -2.19
CA VAL A 56 -3.72 10.80 -1.35
C VAL A 56 -2.66 10.59 -0.27
N TYR A 57 -1.38 10.68 -0.63
CA TYR A 57 -0.26 10.37 0.27
C TYR A 57 0.50 11.60 0.78
N GLY A 58 0.20 12.80 0.30
CA GLY A 58 0.97 14.00 0.67
C GLY A 58 2.41 14.00 0.16
N ILE A 59 2.69 13.24 -0.91
CA ILE A 59 4.01 13.18 -1.55
C ILE A 59 4.32 14.55 -2.15
N ARG A 60 5.56 15.05 -2.02
CA ARG A 60 6.01 16.28 -2.68
C ARG A 60 6.61 15.98 -4.05
N LEU A 61 6.64 16.97 -4.95
CA LEU A 61 7.22 16.79 -6.29
C LEU A 61 8.66 16.27 -6.24
N GLU A 62 9.48 16.81 -5.35
CA GLU A 62 10.88 16.39 -5.13
C GLU A 62 11.04 14.89 -4.82
N HIS A 63 10.06 14.26 -4.16
CA HIS A 63 10.15 12.82 -3.84
C HIS A 63 10.17 11.95 -5.09
N PHE A 64 9.56 12.40 -6.20
CA PHE A 64 9.62 11.69 -7.47
C PHE A 64 11.01 11.74 -8.11
N TYR A 65 11.86 12.69 -7.71
CA TYR A 65 13.23 12.84 -8.21
C TYR A 65 14.29 12.29 -7.26
N MET A 66 13.89 11.63 -6.16
CA MET A 66 14.85 11.05 -5.22
C MET A 66 15.45 9.76 -5.75
N LEU A 67 16.80 9.67 -5.72
CA LEU A 67 17.54 8.44 -5.99
C LEU A 67 17.55 7.55 -4.74
N PRO A 68 17.20 6.25 -4.83
CA PRO A 68 17.29 5.35 -3.68
C PRO A 68 18.75 5.24 -3.17
N VAL A 69 18.93 5.25 -1.85
CA VAL A 69 20.26 5.29 -1.20
C VAL A 69 21.15 4.09 -1.57
N ASN A 70 20.55 2.94 -1.89
CA ASN A 70 21.26 1.71 -2.25
C ASN A 70 21.52 1.55 -3.76
N SER A 71 21.38 2.63 -4.55
CA SER A 71 21.60 2.59 -6.00
C SER A 71 23.05 2.91 -6.33
N GLU A 72 23.87 1.90 -6.61
CA GLU A 72 25.23 2.11 -7.12
C GLU A 72 25.19 2.50 -8.60
N VAL A 73 24.87 3.77 -8.87
CA VAL A 73 24.84 4.31 -10.24
C VAL A 73 26.12 5.12 -10.48
N MET A 74 26.89 4.74 -11.50
CA MET A 74 28.15 5.39 -11.88
C MET A 74 27.98 6.87 -12.25
N TYR A 75 26.83 7.25 -12.82
CA TYR A 75 26.49 8.61 -13.23
C TYR A 75 25.07 9.01 -12.80
N PRO A 76 24.88 9.51 -11.57
CA PRO A 76 23.56 9.83 -11.02
C PRO A 76 22.75 10.86 -11.83
N HIS A 77 23.42 11.84 -12.43
CA HIS A 77 22.80 12.91 -13.21
C HIS A 77 22.08 12.40 -14.48
N ILE A 78 22.51 11.28 -15.05
CA ILE A 78 21.86 10.68 -16.23
C ILE A 78 20.50 10.09 -15.85
N MET A 79 20.31 9.73 -14.58
CA MET A 79 19.06 9.13 -14.10
C MET A 79 17.97 10.16 -13.83
N GLU A 80 18.28 11.46 -13.78
CA GLU A 80 17.32 12.50 -13.40
C GLU A 80 16.03 12.49 -14.25
N GLY A 81 16.15 12.19 -15.55
CA GLY A 81 14.99 12.05 -16.43
C GLY A 81 14.17 10.77 -16.23
N PHE A 82 14.78 9.71 -15.68
CA PHE A 82 14.14 8.41 -15.45
C PHE A 82 13.53 8.28 -14.05
N LEU A 83 14.14 8.91 -13.04
CA LEU A 83 13.69 8.91 -11.65
C LEU A 83 12.19 9.22 -11.48
N PRO A 84 11.61 10.28 -12.08
CA PRO A 84 10.19 10.57 -11.92
C PRO A 84 9.30 9.44 -12.45
N VAL A 85 9.68 8.78 -13.55
CA VAL A 85 8.93 7.65 -14.11
C VAL A 85 9.02 6.42 -13.20
N SER A 86 10.23 6.10 -12.73
CA SER A 86 10.47 4.96 -11.82
C SER A 86 9.74 5.14 -10.49
N ASN A 87 9.89 6.30 -9.86
CA ASN A 87 9.25 6.58 -8.57
C ASN A 87 7.73 6.69 -8.70
N LEU A 88 7.23 7.25 -9.81
CA LEU A 88 5.80 7.23 -10.13
C LEU A 88 5.27 5.80 -10.22
N PHE A 89 5.98 4.90 -10.90
CA PHE A 89 5.60 3.49 -10.97
C PHE A 89 5.56 2.84 -9.59
N ILE A 90 6.62 2.99 -8.78
CA ILE A 90 6.70 2.40 -7.43
C ILE A 90 5.51 2.83 -6.56
N HIS A 91 5.17 4.12 -6.59
CA HIS A 91 4.03 4.63 -5.83
C HIS A 91 2.69 4.16 -6.40
N LEU A 92 2.54 4.10 -7.72
CA LEU A 92 1.32 3.59 -8.36
C LEU A 92 1.12 2.09 -8.14
N ASP A 93 2.18 1.29 -8.10
CA ASP A 93 2.11 -0.15 -7.82
C ASP A 93 1.48 -0.41 -6.44
N SER A 94 1.77 0.44 -5.46
CA SER A 94 1.11 0.41 -4.15
C SER A 94 -0.30 1.02 -4.15
N PHE A 95 -0.55 2.05 -4.96
CA PHE A 95 -1.81 2.81 -4.94
C PHE A 95 -2.94 2.17 -5.75
N MET A 96 -2.61 1.59 -6.90
CA MET A 96 -3.59 1.04 -7.84
C MET A 96 -4.44 -0.08 -7.22
N PRO A 97 -3.89 -1.02 -6.41
CA PRO A 97 -4.70 -2.01 -5.72
C PRO A 97 -5.75 -1.42 -4.77
N ILE A 98 -5.44 -0.28 -4.13
CA ILE A 98 -6.37 0.46 -3.27
C ILE A 98 -7.53 1.01 -4.09
N CYS A 99 -7.23 1.49 -5.31
CA CYS A 99 -8.20 1.89 -6.32
C CYS A 99 -8.88 0.69 -7.03
N ARG A 100 -8.69 -0.53 -6.52
CA ARG A 100 -9.21 -1.81 -7.06
C ARG A 100 -8.69 -2.17 -8.46
N VAL A 101 -7.51 -1.68 -8.81
CA VAL A 101 -6.78 -1.99 -10.04
C VAL A 101 -5.57 -2.85 -9.68
N ASN A 102 -5.61 -4.14 -9.99
CA ASN A 102 -4.55 -5.10 -9.61
C ASN A 102 -3.62 -5.48 -10.76
N ASP A 103 -3.92 -5.03 -11.98
CA ASP A 103 -3.19 -5.40 -13.20
C ASP A 103 -2.47 -4.19 -13.83
N PHE A 104 -2.03 -3.24 -13.01
CA PHE A 104 -1.27 -2.08 -13.46
C PHE A 104 0.18 -2.46 -13.76
N GLU A 105 0.70 -2.03 -14.90
CA GLU A 105 2.07 -2.37 -15.35
C GLU A 105 2.85 -1.10 -15.73
N ILE A 106 4.19 -1.20 -15.75
CA ILE A 106 5.06 -0.08 -16.19
C ILE A 106 4.72 0.38 -17.61
N ALA A 107 4.24 -0.53 -18.46
CA ALA A 107 3.80 -0.21 -19.82
C ALA A 107 2.61 0.75 -19.84
N ASP A 108 1.79 0.83 -18.79
CA ASP A 108 0.67 1.77 -18.72
C ASP A 108 1.12 3.21 -18.44
N ILE A 109 2.36 3.40 -17.99
CA ILE A 109 3.02 4.71 -17.82
C ILE A 109 3.76 5.11 -19.09
N LEU A 110 4.48 4.17 -19.70
CA LEU A 110 5.31 4.42 -20.88
C LEU A 110 4.52 4.43 -22.19
N TYR A 111 3.54 3.52 -22.33
CA TYR A 111 2.79 3.24 -23.55
C TYR A 111 1.29 3.08 -23.25
N PRO A 112 0.62 4.14 -22.76
CA PRO A 112 -0.75 4.05 -22.27
C PRO A 112 -1.76 3.68 -23.36
N LYS A 113 -2.72 2.82 -23.01
CA LYS A 113 -3.81 2.38 -23.92
C LYS A 113 -5.15 2.93 -23.43
N ALA A 114 -5.90 3.62 -24.29
CA ALA A 114 -7.10 4.38 -23.90
C ALA A 114 -8.12 3.60 -23.05
N LYS A 115 -8.45 2.35 -23.40
CA LYS A 115 -9.40 1.54 -22.62
C LYS A 115 -8.89 1.21 -21.20
N ARG A 116 -7.58 0.97 -21.06
CA ARG A 116 -6.93 0.68 -19.77
C ARG A 116 -6.83 1.96 -18.94
N THR A 117 -6.32 3.03 -19.54
CA THR A 117 -6.23 4.36 -18.92
C THR A 117 -7.57 4.83 -18.38
N SER A 118 -8.65 4.74 -19.17
CA SER A 118 -10.00 5.11 -18.71
C SER A 118 -10.47 4.25 -17.51
N ARG A 119 -10.11 2.96 -17.46
CA ARG A 119 -10.37 2.10 -16.27
C ARG A 119 -9.66 2.64 -15.04
N PHE A 120 -8.38 2.93 -15.17
CA PHE A 120 -7.51 3.28 -14.05
C PHE A 120 -7.90 4.64 -13.48
N LEU A 121 -8.12 5.62 -14.37
CA LEU A 121 -8.63 6.92 -13.98
C LEU A 121 -10.00 6.80 -13.29
N SER A 122 -10.89 5.91 -13.76
CA SER A 122 -12.16 5.67 -13.06
C SER A 122 -11.96 5.11 -11.66
N GLY A 123 -11.05 4.14 -11.48
CA GLY A 123 -10.72 3.60 -10.15
C GLY A 123 -10.19 4.66 -9.20
N ILE A 124 -9.26 5.51 -9.67
CA ILE A 124 -8.69 6.62 -8.90
C ILE A 124 -9.76 7.63 -8.52
N ILE A 125 -10.62 8.04 -9.47
CA ILE A 125 -11.71 9.00 -9.21
C ILE A 125 -12.66 8.45 -8.13
N ASN A 126 -13.05 7.18 -8.23
CA ASN A 126 -13.92 6.55 -7.23
C ASN A 126 -13.28 6.51 -5.85
N PHE A 127 -11.99 6.19 -5.77
CA PHE A 127 -11.26 6.24 -4.50
C PHE A 127 -11.20 7.66 -3.91
N ILE A 128 -10.95 8.66 -4.75
CA ILE A 128 -10.91 10.07 -4.30
C ILE A 128 -12.27 10.50 -3.76
N HIS A 129 -13.38 10.20 -4.44
CA HIS A 129 -14.72 10.51 -3.92
C HIS A 129 -15.00 9.81 -2.58
N PHE A 130 -14.63 8.53 -2.47
CA PHE A 130 -14.78 7.79 -1.22
C PHE A 130 -13.98 8.42 -0.08
N ARG A 131 -12.72 8.80 -0.35
CA ARG A 131 -11.85 9.47 0.62
C ARG A 131 -12.40 10.83 1.05
N GLU A 132 -12.94 11.61 0.13
CA GLU A 132 -13.55 12.90 0.47
C GLU A 132 -14.74 12.72 1.44
N ALA A 133 -15.63 11.76 1.17
CA ALA A 133 -16.74 11.46 2.07
C ALA A 133 -16.26 11.03 3.47
N CYS A 134 -15.21 10.20 3.56
CA CYS A 134 -14.62 9.82 4.85
C CYS A 134 -13.94 10.99 5.58
N LEU A 135 -13.35 11.95 4.86
CA LEU A 135 -12.71 13.12 5.46
C LEU A 135 -13.74 14.09 6.06
N GLU A 136 -14.91 14.24 5.43
CA GLU A 136 -16.02 15.01 5.99
C GLU A 136 -16.50 14.39 7.31
N GLU A 137 -16.76 13.08 7.32
CA GLU A 137 -17.16 12.35 8.54
C GLU A 137 -16.08 12.42 9.65
N GLN A 138 -14.80 12.32 9.28
CA GLN A 138 -13.70 12.46 10.25
C GLN A 138 -13.60 13.87 10.83
N ALA A 139 -13.87 14.90 10.03
CA ALA A 139 -13.88 16.29 10.49
C ALA A 139 -15.03 16.53 11.48
N GLU A 140 -16.22 16.01 11.19
CA GLU A 140 -17.37 16.04 12.10
C GLU A 140 -17.07 15.32 13.41
N PHE A 141 -16.48 14.12 13.35
CA PHE A 141 -16.11 13.37 14.55
C PHE A 141 -15.07 14.12 15.40
N LYS A 142 -14.09 14.76 14.75
CA LYS A 142 -13.09 15.57 15.45
C LYS A 142 -13.74 16.76 16.15
N GLN A 143 -14.62 17.48 15.45
CA GLN A 143 -15.33 18.62 16.04
C GLN A 143 -16.18 18.20 17.23
N LEU A 144 -16.92 17.08 17.12
CA LEU A 144 -17.70 16.54 18.22
C LEU A 144 -16.82 16.14 19.42
N SER A 145 -15.64 15.57 19.16
CA SER A 145 -14.68 15.23 20.21
C SER A 145 -14.16 16.48 20.93
N ASP A 146 -13.85 17.55 20.18
CA ASP A 146 -13.39 18.82 20.73
C ASP A 146 -14.51 19.46 21.60
N ASP A 147 -15.75 19.47 21.12
CA ASP A 147 -16.93 19.99 21.84
C ASP A 147 -17.19 19.21 23.15
N ILE A 148 -17.08 17.88 23.13
CA ILE A 148 -17.21 17.03 24.32
C ILE A 148 -16.14 17.39 25.35
N GLN A 149 -14.90 17.59 24.90
CA GLN A 149 -13.78 17.93 25.78
C GLN A 149 -13.98 19.32 26.43
N GLU A 150 -14.44 20.32 25.67
CA GLU A 150 -14.77 21.64 26.20
C GLU A 150 -15.91 21.58 27.23
N LEU A 151 -16.98 20.85 26.93
CA LEU A 151 -18.10 20.63 27.86
C LEU A 151 -17.64 19.96 29.16
N GLN A 152 -16.79 18.94 29.07
CA GLN A 152 -16.21 18.27 30.26
C GLN A 152 -15.36 19.23 31.10
N GLN A 153 -14.55 20.08 30.46
CA GLN A 153 -13.76 21.09 31.18
C GLN A 153 -14.64 22.12 31.87
N SER A 154 -15.65 22.65 31.17
CA SER A 154 -16.60 23.61 31.74
C SER A 154 -17.37 23.03 32.91
N LEU A 155 -17.88 21.80 32.78
CA LEU A 155 -18.61 21.12 33.85
C LEU A 155 -17.73 20.89 35.08
N ASN A 156 -16.48 20.46 34.89
CA ASN A 156 -15.53 20.28 35.97
C ASN A 156 -15.19 21.60 36.68
N GLN A 157 -15.08 22.70 35.94
CA GLN A 157 -14.85 24.02 36.50
C GLN A 157 -16.05 24.49 37.33
N GLU A 158 -17.27 24.34 36.83
CA GLU A 158 -18.50 24.63 37.59
C GLU A 158 -18.58 23.81 38.88
N PHE A 159 -18.29 22.50 38.81
CA PHE A 159 -18.30 21.62 39.98
C PHE A 159 -17.31 22.09 41.04
N ARG A 160 -16.10 22.48 40.63
CA ARG A 160 -15.09 23.04 41.55
C ARG A 160 -15.57 24.34 42.18
N GLN A 161 -16.13 25.27 41.40
CA GLN A 161 -16.68 26.52 41.92
C GLN A 161 -17.81 26.29 42.93
N LYS A 162 -18.79 25.43 42.59
CA LYS A 162 -19.88 25.08 43.51
C LYS A 162 -19.36 24.44 44.81
N THR A 163 -18.33 23.60 44.72
CA THR A 163 -17.70 22.99 45.89
C THR A 163 -17.08 24.04 46.81
N VAL A 164 -16.35 25.02 46.26
CA VAL A 164 -15.77 26.13 47.03
C VAL A 164 -16.86 26.94 47.73
N VAL A 165 -17.91 27.35 47.01
CA VAL A 165 -19.02 28.12 47.58
C VAL A 165 -19.72 27.36 48.72
N LEU A 166 -19.95 26.06 48.54
CA LEU A 166 -20.54 25.22 49.60
C LEU A 166 -19.61 25.09 50.82
N GLN A 167 -18.31 24.98 50.61
CA GLN A 167 -17.32 24.86 51.68
C GLN A 167 -17.18 26.18 52.48
N GLU A 168 -17.19 27.32 51.80
CA GLU A 168 -17.24 28.65 52.41
C GLU A 168 -18.53 28.84 53.22
N GLY A 169 -19.69 28.55 52.62
CA GLY A 169 -20.99 28.63 53.30
C GLY A 169 -21.09 27.73 54.53
N ASN A 170 -20.51 26.53 54.48
CA ASN A 170 -20.44 25.64 55.64
C ASN A 170 -19.50 26.17 56.74
N SER A 171 -18.38 26.79 56.35
CA SER A 171 -17.44 27.39 57.30
C SER A 171 -18.06 28.58 58.02
N GLN A 172 -18.79 29.44 57.29
CA GLN A 172 -19.52 30.55 57.87
C GLN A 172 -20.59 30.06 58.86
N LYS A 173 -21.43 29.10 58.45
CA LYS A 173 -22.47 28.53 59.33
C LYS A 173 -21.88 27.92 60.62
N LYS A 174 -20.72 27.25 60.54
CA LYS A 174 -20.02 26.72 61.73
C LYS A 174 -19.59 27.83 62.68
N SER A 175 -19.10 28.95 62.16
CA SER A 175 -18.73 30.13 62.95
C SER A 175 -19.95 30.71 63.66
N ASP A 176 -21.05 30.94 62.92
CA ASP A 176 -22.29 31.48 63.47
C ASP A 176 -22.89 30.59 64.57
N ILE A 177 -22.85 29.26 64.38
CA ILE A 177 -23.29 28.29 65.40
C ILE A 177 -22.42 28.40 66.66
N SER A 178 -21.10 28.52 66.51
CA SER A 178 -20.19 28.67 67.65
C SER A 178 -20.48 29.95 68.43
N GLU A 179 -20.68 31.08 67.75
CA GLU A 179 -21.01 32.36 68.37
C GLU A 179 -22.36 32.32 69.10
N LYS A 180 -23.41 31.79 68.44
CA LYS A 180 -24.74 31.62 69.06
C LYS A 180 -24.68 30.70 70.28
N THR A 181 -23.90 29.62 70.22
CA THR A 181 -23.70 28.70 71.35
C THR A 181 -23.05 29.41 72.53
N LYS A 182 -22.05 30.27 72.29
CA LYS A 182 -21.42 31.09 73.33
C LYS A 182 -22.42 32.03 74.00
N ARG A 183 -23.20 32.80 73.22
CA ARG A 183 -24.23 33.71 73.75
C ARG A 183 -25.32 32.99 74.55
N LEU A 184 -25.75 31.81 74.10
CA LEU A 184 -26.71 30.99 74.82
C LEU A 184 -26.20 30.60 76.21
N ASN A 185 -24.92 30.24 76.31
CA ASN A 185 -24.31 29.86 77.59
C ASN A 185 -24.20 31.06 78.54
N GLU A 186 -23.87 32.25 78.03
CA GLU A 186 -23.86 33.50 78.81
C GLU A 186 -25.26 33.81 79.39
N LEU A 187 -26.31 33.72 78.57
CA LEU A 187 -27.70 33.93 79.01
C LEU A 187 -28.16 32.92 80.06
N LYS A 188 -27.75 31.64 79.93
CA LYS A 188 -28.07 30.61 80.93
C LYS A 188 -27.47 30.94 82.30
N LEU A 189 -26.24 31.45 82.35
CA LEU A 189 -25.60 31.88 83.59
C LEU A 189 -26.35 33.05 84.23
N SER A 190 -26.73 34.06 83.45
CA SER A 190 -27.54 35.18 83.94
C SER A 190 -28.90 34.73 84.48
N LEU A 191 -29.58 33.78 83.81
CA LEU A 191 -30.86 33.25 84.27
C LEU A 191 -30.76 32.58 85.65
N VAL A 192 -29.69 31.83 85.92
CA VAL A 192 -29.45 31.20 87.23
C VAL A 192 -29.31 32.27 88.31
N SER A 193 -28.50 33.30 88.07
CA SER A 193 -28.30 34.39 89.03
C SER A 193 -29.59 35.14 89.36
N LEU A 194 -30.46 35.37 88.36
CA LEU A 194 -31.76 36.03 88.58
C LEU A 194 -32.74 35.15 89.35
N LYS A 195 -32.70 33.82 89.18
CA LYS A 195 -33.50 32.87 89.96
C LYS A 195 -33.08 32.82 91.43
N GLU A 196 -31.79 32.96 91.72
CA GLU A 196 -31.30 33.02 93.10
C GLU A 196 -31.79 34.30 93.82
N VAL A 197 -31.82 35.43 93.10
CA VAL A 197 -32.39 36.69 93.62
C VAL A 197 -33.91 36.58 93.82
N GLN A 198 -34.62 35.94 92.88
CA GLN A 198 -36.06 35.70 92.99
C GLN A 198 -36.41 34.88 94.24
N GLU A 199 -35.65 33.82 94.53
CA GLU A 199 -35.91 32.96 95.67
C GLU A 199 -35.49 33.57 97.01
N GLY A 200 -34.52 34.50 96.99
CA GLY A 200 -34.18 35.36 98.12
C GLY A 200 -35.25 36.43 98.45
N LEU A 201 -36.06 36.84 97.48
CA LEU A 201 -37.16 37.79 97.69
C LEU A 201 -38.43 37.13 98.22
N LYS A 202 -38.64 35.84 97.94
CA LYS A 202 -39.76 35.03 98.47
C LYS A 202 -39.73 34.81 99.98
N THR A 203 -38.57 34.95 100.62
CA THR A 203 -38.38 34.64 102.06
C THR A 203 -38.66 35.81 103.01
N LYS A 204 -39.08 36.98 102.50
CA LYS A 204 -39.19 38.23 103.29
C LYS A 204 -40.59 38.81 103.52
N ILE A 205 -41.68 38.06 103.27
CA ILE A 205 -43.04 38.62 103.48
C ILE A 205 -43.94 37.66 104.25
N VAL A 206 -44.04 37.89 105.56
CA VAL A 206 -45.11 37.50 106.51
C VAL A 206 -45.12 38.67 107.54
N ASP A 207 -46.22 39.32 107.95
CA ASP A 207 -47.41 38.79 108.61
C ASP A 207 -48.63 39.75 108.52
N SER A 208 -49.79 39.16 108.77
CA SER A 208 -51.18 39.64 108.59
C SER A 208 -51.62 40.88 109.39
N PRO A 209 -52.61 41.64 108.87
CA PRO A 209 -53.83 41.93 109.64
C PRO A 209 -55.09 41.83 108.78
N GLU A 210 -55.36 40.68 108.15
CA GLU A 210 -56.22 40.69 106.96
C GLU A 210 -57.34 39.63 106.96
N LYS A 211 -57.72 38.99 108.06
CA LYS A 211 -58.72 37.88 108.01
C LYS A 211 -60.19 38.29 107.84
N LEU A 212 -60.58 39.54 108.04
CA LEU A 212 -61.97 40.03 107.83
C LEU A 212 -62.13 40.93 106.59
N LYS A 213 -61.03 41.51 106.10
CA LYS A 213 -60.90 42.07 104.74
C LYS A 213 -60.67 40.94 103.71
N ASN A 214 -59.95 39.88 104.10
CA ASN A 214 -59.72 38.68 103.29
C ASN A 214 -61.00 38.06 102.76
N TYR A 215 -62.16 38.07 103.43
CA TYR A 215 -63.30 37.35 102.84
C TYR A 215 -63.89 38.11 101.63
N LYS A 216 -63.94 39.44 101.71
CA LYS A 216 -64.44 40.33 100.64
C LYS A 216 -63.39 40.55 99.55
N GLU A 217 -62.12 40.64 99.96
CA GLU A 217 -60.95 40.72 99.08
C GLU A 217 -60.63 39.35 98.47
N LYS A 218 -60.80 38.21 99.16
CA LYS A 218 -60.73 36.85 98.57
C LYS A 218 -61.81 36.64 97.54
N MET A 219 -63.02 37.17 97.71
CA MET A 219 -64.05 37.04 96.68
C MET A 219 -63.66 37.88 95.44
N LYS A 220 -63.20 39.12 95.64
CA LYS A 220 -62.69 39.99 94.57
C LYS A 220 -61.42 39.42 93.90
N ASP A 221 -60.53 38.82 94.67
CA ASP A 221 -59.32 38.14 94.25
C ASP A 221 -59.63 36.80 93.60
N THR A 222 -60.68 36.10 94.01
CA THR A 222 -61.11 34.85 93.37
C THR A 222 -61.73 35.19 92.02
N VAL A 223 -62.54 36.24 91.93
CA VAL A 223 -63.06 36.76 90.65
C VAL A 223 -61.92 37.29 89.77
N GLN A 224 -60.95 38.02 90.33
CA GLN A 224 -59.80 38.50 89.57
C GLN A 224 -58.85 37.35 89.16
N LYS A 225 -58.64 36.34 90.02
CA LYS A 225 -57.90 35.12 89.70
C LYS A 225 -58.59 34.29 88.64
N LEU A 226 -59.92 34.18 88.68
CA LEU A 226 -60.71 33.51 87.64
C LEU A 226 -60.67 34.29 86.33
N LYS A 227 -60.70 35.63 86.38
CA LYS A 227 -60.57 36.49 85.19
C LYS A 227 -59.17 36.39 84.56
N ASN A 228 -58.12 36.42 85.39
CA ASN A 228 -56.74 36.22 84.95
C ASN A 228 -56.53 34.78 84.45
N SER A 229 -57.06 33.77 85.15
CA SER A 229 -57.00 32.38 84.72
C SER A 229 -57.76 32.15 83.41
N ARG A 230 -58.91 32.81 83.21
CA ARG A 230 -59.63 32.78 81.94
C ARG A 230 -58.82 33.44 80.83
N GLN A 231 -58.19 34.58 81.11
CA GLN A 231 -57.29 35.25 80.18
C GLN A 231 -56.09 34.37 79.82
N ASP A 232 -55.43 33.75 80.80
CA ASP A 232 -54.32 32.79 80.61
C ASP A 232 -54.77 31.59 79.76
N VAL A 233 -55.99 31.09 79.98
CA VAL A 233 -56.56 29.99 79.19
C VAL A 233 -56.85 30.45 77.76
N MET A 234 -57.33 31.67 77.58
CA MET A 234 -57.56 32.27 76.25
C MET A 234 -56.25 32.47 75.49
N GLU A 235 -55.21 33.01 76.14
CA GLU A 235 -53.89 33.19 75.56
C GLU A 235 -53.25 31.83 75.19
N LYS A 236 -53.37 30.83 76.06
CA LYS A 236 -52.96 29.45 75.73
C LYS A 236 -53.76 28.89 74.55
N TYR A 237 -55.06 29.17 74.49
CA TYR A 237 -55.91 28.70 73.38
C TYR A 237 -55.53 29.35 72.05
N GLU A 238 -55.24 30.65 72.01
CA GLU A 238 -54.73 31.32 70.80
C GLU A 238 -53.37 30.73 70.38
N ILE A 239 -52.43 30.51 71.32
CA ILE A 239 -51.15 29.85 71.01
C ILE A 239 -51.34 28.44 70.44
N TYR A 240 -52.28 27.66 71.00
CA TYR A 240 -52.59 26.33 70.46
C TYR A 240 -53.28 26.42 69.10
N ARG A 241 -54.15 27.41 68.87
CA ARG A 241 -54.80 27.63 67.58
C ARG A 241 -53.76 27.93 66.50
N ASP A 242 -52.85 28.87 66.76
CA ASP A 242 -51.75 29.21 65.84
C ASP A 242 -50.85 28.00 65.54
N SER A 243 -50.63 27.15 66.55
CA SER A 243 -49.87 25.90 66.40
C SER A 243 -50.61 24.84 65.57
N VAL A 244 -51.94 24.79 65.65
CA VAL A 244 -52.78 23.88 64.85
C VAL A 244 -52.94 24.40 63.42
N ASP A 245 -53.06 25.71 63.23
CA ASP A 245 -53.19 26.35 61.91
C ASP A 245 -51.92 26.19 61.05
N SER A 246 -50.76 26.00 61.68
CA SER A 246 -49.48 25.73 61.00
C SER A 246 -49.23 24.24 60.67
N LEU A 247 -50.01 23.31 61.25
CA LEU A 247 -49.86 21.86 61.06
C LEU A 247 -49.99 21.39 59.59
N PRO A 248 -50.93 21.92 58.78
CA PRO A 248 -51.06 21.55 57.36
C PRO A 248 -49.80 21.85 56.55
N SER A 249 -49.11 22.96 56.85
CA SER A 249 -47.85 23.33 56.19
C SER A 249 -46.75 22.32 56.51
N CYS A 250 -46.62 21.93 57.79
CA CYS A 250 -45.71 20.86 58.20
C CYS A 250 -46.04 19.53 57.52
N GLN A 251 -47.32 19.18 57.37
CA GLN A 251 -47.74 17.95 56.71
C GLN A 251 -47.36 17.94 55.22
N LEU A 252 -47.51 19.06 54.53
CA LEU A 252 -47.09 19.20 53.12
C LEU A 252 -45.58 19.04 52.96
N GLU A 253 -44.80 19.61 53.88
CA GLU A 253 -43.34 19.51 53.88
C GLU A 253 -42.87 18.06 54.12
N VAL A 254 -43.51 17.33 55.03
CA VAL A 254 -43.24 15.90 55.26
C VAL A 254 -43.56 15.05 54.02
N GLN A 255 -44.67 15.32 53.31
CA GLN A 255 -44.99 14.63 52.06
C GLN A 255 -43.95 14.90 50.96
N LEU A 256 -43.46 16.14 50.89
CA LEU A 256 -42.38 16.53 49.97
C LEU A 256 -41.09 15.76 50.26
N TYR A 257 -40.71 15.63 51.53
CA TYR A 257 -39.56 14.83 51.93
C TYR A 257 -39.75 13.34 51.67
N GLN A 258 -40.93 12.78 51.89
CA GLN A 258 -41.24 11.39 51.53
C GLN A 258 -41.07 11.14 50.03
N LYS A 259 -41.59 12.03 49.18
CA LYS A 259 -41.41 11.92 47.72
C LYS A 259 -39.93 11.94 47.34
N LYS A 260 -39.16 12.85 47.93
CA LYS A 260 -37.72 12.96 47.67
C LYS A 260 -36.94 11.73 48.13
N ILE A 261 -37.32 11.12 49.25
CA ILE A 261 -36.73 9.86 49.72
C ILE A 261 -37.02 8.72 48.75
N GLN A 262 -38.24 8.63 48.21
CA GLN A 262 -38.60 7.63 47.21
C GLN A 262 -37.76 7.79 45.93
N GLU A 263 -37.66 9.02 45.40
CA GLU A 263 -36.83 9.32 44.22
C GLU A 263 -35.36 8.94 44.44
N LEU A 264 -34.82 9.18 45.64
CA LEU A 264 -33.46 8.76 46.00
C LEU A 264 -33.31 7.24 46.06
N SER A 265 -34.34 6.51 46.54
CA SER A 265 -34.34 5.05 46.54
C SER A 265 -34.30 4.48 45.13
N ASP A 266 -35.16 4.99 44.25
CA ASP A 266 -35.24 4.55 42.85
C ASP A 266 -33.92 4.83 42.11
N ASN A 267 -33.31 5.99 42.37
CA ASN A 267 -32.00 6.33 41.82
C ASN A 267 -30.89 5.41 42.34
N ARG A 268 -30.92 5.01 43.61
CA ARG A 268 -29.96 4.05 44.17
C ARG A 268 -30.05 2.69 43.50
N GLU A 269 -31.27 2.22 43.20
CA GLU A 269 -31.47 0.95 42.48
C GLU A 269 -30.91 1.01 41.05
N LYS A 270 -31.17 2.10 40.32
CA LYS A 270 -30.57 2.33 39.00
C LYS A 270 -29.04 2.33 39.07
N LEU A 271 -28.47 3.01 40.06
CA LEU A 271 -27.02 3.10 40.24
C LEU A 271 -26.40 1.74 40.57
N THR A 272 -27.13 0.90 41.31
CA THR A 272 -26.74 -0.49 41.59
C THR A 272 -26.77 -1.34 40.31
N SER A 273 -27.77 -1.14 39.42
CA SER A 273 -27.83 -1.82 38.12
C SER A 273 -26.66 -1.43 37.23
N ILE A 274 -26.38 -0.12 37.11
CA ILE A 274 -25.25 0.40 36.32
C ILE A 274 -23.92 -0.13 36.86
N SER A 275 -23.75 -0.19 38.18
CA SER A 275 -22.53 -0.71 38.80
C SER A 275 -22.30 -2.20 38.46
N LYS A 276 -23.36 -3.01 38.38
CA LYS A 276 -23.24 -4.42 37.96
C LYS A 276 -22.86 -4.54 36.49
N GLU A 277 -23.43 -3.70 35.64
CA GLU A 277 -23.07 -3.66 34.22
C GLU A 277 -21.61 -3.24 34.02
N SER A 278 -21.14 -2.25 34.77
CA SER A 278 -19.73 -1.83 34.76
C SER A 278 -18.77 -2.96 35.13
N LEU A 279 -19.08 -3.72 36.19
CA LEU A 279 -18.27 -4.89 36.58
C LEU A 279 -18.23 -5.97 35.50
N ASN A 280 -19.38 -6.28 34.88
CA ASN A 280 -19.41 -7.25 33.78
C ASN A 280 -18.57 -6.79 32.57
N LEU A 281 -18.58 -5.49 32.26
CA LEU A 281 -17.77 -4.93 31.19
C LEU A 281 -16.27 -4.98 31.53
N GLU A 282 -15.90 -4.73 32.78
CA GLU A 282 -14.52 -4.87 33.26
C GLU A 282 -14.01 -6.31 33.11
N ASP A 283 -14.81 -7.31 33.52
CA ASP A 283 -14.48 -8.73 33.35
C ASP A 283 -14.30 -9.11 31.87
N GLN A 284 -15.15 -8.57 30.99
CA GLN A 284 -15.04 -8.81 29.54
C GLN A 284 -13.75 -8.19 28.97
N ILE A 285 -13.41 -6.97 29.38
CA ILE A 285 -12.17 -6.30 28.97
C ILE A 285 -10.96 -7.12 29.41
N GLU A 286 -10.94 -7.63 30.64
CA GLU A 286 -9.83 -8.46 31.13
C GLU A 286 -9.69 -9.76 30.31
N SER A 287 -10.82 -10.41 29.98
CA SER A 287 -10.85 -11.58 29.12
C SER A 287 -10.26 -11.27 27.73
N ASP A 288 -10.73 -10.21 27.09
CA ASP A 288 -10.30 -9.79 25.75
C ASP A 288 -8.81 -9.39 25.73
N GLU A 289 -8.32 -8.72 26.77
CA GLU A 289 -6.89 -8.41 26.92
C GLU A 289 -6.02 -9.67 27.01
N SER A 290 -6.52 -10.71 27.70
CA SER A 290 -5.82 -11.99 27.81
C SER A 290 -5.74 -12.72 26.46
N GLU A 291 -6.80 -12.65 25.65
CA GLU A 291 -6.85 -13.23 24.32
C GLU A 291 -5.96 -12.45 23.34
N LEU A 292 -5.97 -11.12 23.41
CA LEU A 292 -5.10 -10.26 22.61
C LEU A 292 -3.61 -10.57 22.87
N LYS A 293 -3.23 -10.81 24.14
CA LYS A 293 -1.86 -11.23 24.48
C LYS A 293 -1.51 -12.57 23.82
N LYS A 294 -2.40 -13.57 23.83
CA LYS A 294 -2.18 -14.86 23.17
C LYS A 294 -2.01 -14.68 21.66
N LEU A 295 -2.92 -13.97 21.00
CA LEU A 295 -2.85 -13.70 19.56
C LEU A 295 -1.57 -12.98 19.16
N LYS A 296 -1.11 -12.02 19.98
CA LYS A 296 0.17 -11.31 19.75
C LYS A 296 1.38 -12.25 19.84
N THR A 297 1.36 -13.25 20.72
CA THR A 297 2.43 -14.25 20.77
C THR A 297 2.42 -15.17 19.54
N GLU A 298 1.24 -15.56 19.05
CA GLU A 298 1.09 -16.34 17.81
C GLU A 298 1.56 -15.54 16.59
N GLU A 299 1.15 -14.28 16.46
CA GLU A 299 1.60 -13.38 15.39
C GLU A 299 3.14 -13.29 15.35
N ASN A 300 3.78 -13.14 16.52
CA ASN A 300 5.24 -13.11 16.62
C ASN A 300 5.89 -14.45 16.26
N SER A 301 5.22 -15.59 16.51
CA SER A 301 5.69 -16.90 16.07
C SER A 301 5.62 -17.04 14.54
N PHE A 302 4.52 -16.56 13.91
CA PHE A 302 4.35 -16.58 12.46
C PHE A 302 5.32 -15.64 11.76
N LYS A 303 5.59 -14.45 12.32
CA LYS A 303 6.62 -13.52 11.81
C LYS A 303 7.99 -14.20 11.75
N ARG A 304 8.39 -14.91 12.81
CA ARG A 304 9.65 -15.67 12.84
C ARG A 304 9.66 -16.79 11.80
N LEU A 305 8.57 -17.53 11.65
CA LEU A 305 8.45 -18.58 10.64
C LEU A 305 8.55 -18.03 9.21
N LEU A 306 7.93 -16.88 8.95
CA LEU A 306 7.97 -16.21 7.65
C LEU A 306 9.40 -15.82 7.26
N ILE A 307 10.19 -15.31 8.21
CA ILE A 307 11.61 -14.97 7.97
C ILE A 307 12.38 -16.23 7.55
N VAL A 308 12.26 -17.32 8.31
CA VAL A 308 12.93 -18.60 7.99
C VAL A 308 12.51 -19.13 6.61
N LYS A 309 11.24 -18.98 6.23
CA LYS A 309 10.75 -19.38 4.90
C LYS A 309 11.31 -18.49 3.79
N LYS A 310 11.40 -17.17 4.00
CA LYS A 310 12.03 -16.24 3.05
C LYS A 310 13.52 -16.55 2.83
N GLU A 311 14.26 -16.85 3.89
CA GLU A 311 15.68 -17.24 3.79
C GLU A 311 15.87 -18.56 3.02
N LYS A 312 15.02 -19.56 3.27
CA LYS A 312 15.02 -20.83 2.51
C LYS A 312 14.71 -20.59 1.03
N LEU A 313 13.75 -19.74 0.72
CA LEU A 313 13.41 -19.38 -0.65
C LEU A 313 14.57 -18.67 -1.35
N ALA A 314 15.18 -17.68 -0.70
CA ALA A 314 16.35 -16.97 -1.24
C ALA A 314 17.51 -17.92 -1.54
N THR A 315 17.77 -18.87 -0.63
CA THR A 315 18.81 -19.90 -0.82
C THR A 315 18.49 -20.81 -2.00
N ALA A 316 17.25 -21.23 -2.17
CA ALA A 316 16.82 -22.04 -3.31
C ALA A 316 16.95 -21.27 -4.63
N GLN A 317 16.52 -20.00 -4.64
CA GLN A 317 16.62 -19.11 -5.80
C GLN A 317 18.07 -18.92 -6.23
N PHE A 318 18.98 -18.69 -5.27
CA PHE A 318 20.41 -18.59 -5.54
C PHE A 318 20.97 -19.86 -6.18
N LYS A 319 20.60 -21.05 -5.67
CA LYS A 319 21.02 -22.34 -6.26
C LYS A 319 20.50 -22.53 -7.68
N ILE A 320 19.26 -22.15 -7.96
CA ILE A 320 18.67 -22.22 -9.30
C ILE A 320 19.41 -21.28 -10.26
N ASN A 321 19.63 -20.03 -9.85
CA ASN A 321 20.34 -19.04 -10.66
C ASN A 321 21.77 -19.49 -10.97
N LYS A 322 22.49 -20.04 -9.99
CA LYS A 322 23.83 -20.61 -10.20
C LYS A 322 23.82 -21.73 -11.24
N LYS A 323 22.91 -22.71 -11.10
CA LYS A 323 22.78 -23.79 -12.10
C LYS A 323 22.46 -23.27 -13.50
N HIS A 324 21.61 -22.25 -13.60
CA HIS A 324 21.26 -21.67 -14.88
C HIS A 324 22.46 -20.96 -15.54
N GLU A 325 23.30 -20.28 -14.76
CA GLU A 325 24.53 -19.67 -15.27
C GLU A 325 25.56 -20.73 -15.68
N ASP A 326 25.73 -21.79 -14.88
CA ASP A 326 26.60 -22.93 -15.22
C ASP A 326 26.18 -23.57 -16.56
N VAL A 327 24.88 -23.79 -16.77
CA VAL A 327 24.34 -24.32 -18.04
C VAL A 327 24.55 -23.35 -19.20
N LYS A 328 24.36 -22.04 -18.99
CA LYS A 328 24.65 -21.03 -20.01
C LYS A 328 26.13 -21.02 -20.40
N GLN A 329 27.02 -21.13 -19.42
CA GLN A 329 28.46 -21.21 -19.67
C GLN A 329 28.80 -22.48 -20.46
N TYR A 330 28.30 -23.64 -20.03
CA TYR A 330 28.48 -24.90 -20.75
C TYR A 330 28.00 -24.82 -22.20
N LYS A 331 26.80 -24.26 -22.44
CA LYS A 331 26.26 -24.06 -23.79
C LYS A 331 27.18 -23.17 -24.65
N ARG A 332 27.74 -22.09 -24.09
CA ARG A 332 28.70 -21.22 -24.79
C ARG A 332 29.95 -22.00 -25.20
N THR A 333 30.51 -22.79 -24.30
CA THR A 333 31.69 -23.63 -24.57
C THR A 333 31.43 -24.62 -25.71
N VAL A 334 30.29 -25.34 -25.66
CA VAL A 334 29.93 -26.31 -26.71
C VAL A 334 29.77 -25.64 -28.07
N ILE A 335 29.12 -24.47 -28.13
CA ILE A 335 28.98 -23.71 -29.38
C ILE A 335 30.36 -23.34 -29.94
N GLU A 336 31.28 -22.88 -29.09
CA GLU A 336 32.63 -22.52 -29.50
C GLU A 336 33.41 -23.73 -30.05
N GLU A 337 33.29 -24.90 -29.42
CA GLU A 337 33.87 -26.15 -29.91
C GLU A 337 33.28 -26.59 -31.25
N CYS A 338 31.95 -26.50 -31.42
CA CYS A 338 31.28 -26.79 -32.69
C CYS A 338 31.76 -25.86 -33.80
N ASN A 339 31.94 -24.57 -33.51
CA ASN A 339 32.46 -23.61 -34.48
C ASN A 339 33.90 -23.96 -34.90
N LYS A 340 34.78 -24.30 -33.95
CA LYS A 340 36.15 -24.75 -34.24
C LYS A 340 36.15 -26.02 -35.11
N ALA A 341 35.25 -26.97 -34.84
CA ALA A 341 35.11 -28.17 -35.65
C ALA A 341 34.61 -27.84 -37.08
N GLN A 342 33.66 -26.91 -37.20
CA GLN A 342 33.14 -26.43 -38.47
C GLN A 342 34.24 -25.77 -39.33
N GLU A 343 35.06 -24.91 -38.74
CA GLU A 343 36.19 -24.27 -39.42
C GLU A 343 37.20 -25.31 -39.95
N LYS A 344 37.58 -26.27 -39.10
CA LYS A 344 38.47 -27.38 -39.51
C LYS A 344 37.86 -28.18 -40.67
N ARG A 345 36.55 -28.47 -40.60
CA ARG A 345 35.83 -29.16 -41.68
C ARG A 345 35.83 -28.35 -42.98
N GLY A 346 35.62 -27.04 -42.90
CA GLY A 346 35.70 -26.12 -44.04
C GLY A 346 37.08 -26.16 -44.70
N ALA A 347 38.15 -26.04 -43.91
CA ALA A 347 39.52 -26.11 -44.42
C ALA A 347 39.84 -27.46 -45.10
N VAL A 348 39.32 -28.58 -44.58
CA VAL A 348 39.47 -29.90 -45.23
C VAL A 348 38.69 -29.94 -46.55
N TYR A 349 37.47 -29.41 -46.58
CA TYR A 349 36.64 -29.38 -47.79
C TYR A 349 37.30 -28.57 -48.91
N GLU A 350 37.89 -27.41 -48.59
CA GLU A 350 38.66 -26.61 -49.54
C GLU A 350 39.84 -27.40 -50.12
N ARG A 351 40.63 -28.08 -49.26
CA ARG A 351 41.75 -28.92 -49.72
C ARG A 351 41.28 -30.04 -50.64
N VAL A 352 40.22 -30.75 -50.29
CA VAL A 352 39.64 -31.81 -51.12
C VAL A 352 39.18 -31.26 -52.47
N THR A 353 38.58 -30.06 -52.48
CA THR A 353 38.15 -29.39 -53.71
C THR A 353 39.33 -29.06 -54.61
N THR A 354 40.42 -28.53 -54.06
CA THR A 354 41.67 -28.26 -54.79
C THR A 354 42.26 -29.54 -55.38
N ILE A 355 42.39 -30.61 -54.58
CA ILE A 355 42.90 -31.91 -55.05
C ILE A 355 42.02 -32.44 -56.20
N ASN A 356 40.69 -32.35 -56.08
CA ASN A 356 39.78 -32.78 -57.13
C ASN A 356 39.97 -31.97 -58.43
N GLN A 357 40.19 -30.66 -58.33
CA GLN A 357 40.50 -29.82 -59.50
C GLN A 357 41.83 -30.22 -60.14
N GLU A 358 42.86 -30.51 -59.35
CA GLU A 358 44.15 -31.00 -59.83
C GLU A 358 44.03 -32.35 -60.52
N ILE A 359 43.27 -33.30 -59.93
CA ILE A 359 42.98 -34.59 -60.56
C ILE A 359 42.32 -34.41 -61.92
N GLN A 360 41.35 -33.49 -62.05
CA GLN A 360 40.70 -33.20 -63.32
C GLN A 360 41.68 -32.62 -64.35
N LYS A 361 42.55 -31.69 -63.95
CA LYS A 361 43.61 -31.15 -64.81
C LYS A 361 44.55 -32.27 -65.29
N ILE A 362 45.03 -33.11 -64.38
CA ILE A 362 45.91 -34.24 -64.71
C ILE A 362 45.21 -35.21 -65.68
N LYS A 363 43.95 -35.58 -65.42
CA LYS A 363 43.17 -36.43 -66.33
C LYS A 363 43.06 -35.83 -67.73
N SER A 364 42.78 -34.54 -67.84
CA SER A 364 42.71 -33.85 -69.14
C SER A 364 44.07 -33.85 -69.86
N GLY A 365 45.17 -33.66 -69.13
CA GLY A 365 46.53 -33.73 -69.67
C GLY A 365 46.91 -35.13 -70.16
N ILE A 366 46.56 -36.17 -69.40
CA ILE A 366 46.76 -37.58 -69.82
C ILE A 366 46.00 -37.85 -71.12
N GLN A 367 44.75 -37.39 -71.24
CA GLN A 367 43.96 -37.57 -72.46
C GLN A 367 44.60 -36.85 -73.66
N GLN A 368 45.05 -35.61 -73.49
CA GLN A 368 45.74 -34.87 -74.55
C GLN A 368 47.03 -35.56 -75.01
N LEU A 369 47.84 -36.08 -74.08
CA LEU A 369 49.06 -36.84 -74.38
C LEU A 369 48.75 -38.15 -75.11
N LYS A 370 47.69 -38.86 -74.70
CA LYS A 370 47.22 -40.06 -75.40
C LYS A 370 46.82 -39.74 -76.84
N ASP A 371 46.04 -38.68 -77.05
CA ASP A 371 45.61 -38.26 -78.38
C ASP A 371 46.80 -37.80 -79.25
N ALA A 372 47.78 -37.10 -78.65
CA ALA A 372 49.01 -36.70 -79.34
C ALA A 372 49.87 -37.90 -79.74
N THR A 373 49.99 -38.89 -78.84
CA THR A 373 50.74 -40.13 -79.10
C THR A 373 50.10 -40.93 -80.24
N GLU A 374 48.76 -41.05 -80.26
CA GLU A 374 48.06 -41.75 -81.35
C GLU A 374 48.22 -41.01 -82.69
N ARG A 375 48.15 -39.66 -82.69
CA ARG A 375 48.44 -38.87 -83.90
C ARG A 375 49.86 -39.09 -84.43
N GLU A 376 50.86 -39.09 -83.55
CA GLU A 376 52.26 -39.25 -83.95
C GLU A 376 52.54 -40.69 -84.43
N LYS A 377 51.90 -41.68 -83.82
CA LYS A 377 51.89 -43.07 -84.29
C LYS A 377 51.30 -43.19 -85.70
N LEU A 378 50.15 -42.57 -85.96
CA LEU A 378 49.52 -42.57 -87.30
C LEU A 378 50.43 -41.90 -88.34
N LYS A 379 51.03 -40.75 -88.02
CA LYS A 379 52.03 -40.11 -88.91
C LYS A 379 53.24 -40.99 -89.17
N SER A 380 53.78 -41.64 -88.14
CA SER A 380 54.92 -42.55 -88.27
C SER A 380 54.57 -43.75 -89.16
N GLN A 381 53.36 -44.29 -89.02
CA GLN A 381 52.83 -45.36 -89.90
C GLN A 381 52.70 -44.88 -91.36
N GLU A 382 52.18 -43.66 -91.58
CA GLU A 382 52.07 -43.06 -92.90
C GLU A 382 53.45 -42.87 -93.55
N ILE A 383 54.42 -42.31 -92.82
CA ILE A 383 55.81 -42.16 -93.31
C ILE A 383 56.43 -43.52 -93.63
N PHE A 384 56.25 -44.52 -92.77
CA PHE A 384 56.76 -45.87 -93.01
C PHE A 384 56.16 -46.48 -94.28
N LEU A 385 54.84 -46.37 -94.48
CA LEU A 385 54.17 -46.85 -95.68
C LEU A 385 54.67 -46.13 -96.95
N ASN A 386 54.84 -44.81 -96.87
CA ASN A 386 55.37 -44.00 -97.98
C ASN A 386 56.82 -44.39 -98.33
N LEU A 387 57.69 -44.56 -97.33
CA LEU A 387 59.07 -45.02 -97.54
C LEU A 387 59.12 -46.44 -98.10
N LYS A 388 58.29 -47.34 -97.59
CA LYS A 388 58.17 -48.72 -98.09
C LYS A 388 57.76 -48.72 -99.57
N ALA A 389 56.73 -47.96 -99.93
CA ALA A 389 56.28 -47.83 -101.31
C ALA A 389 57.35 -47.20 -102.23
N ALA A 390 58.08 -46.18 -101.75
CA ALA A 390 59.19 -45.59 -102.48
C ALA A 390 60.34 -46.59 -102.70
N LEU A 391 60.65 -47.41 -101.69
CA LEU A 391 61.67 -48.46 -101.77
C LEU A 391 61.27 -49.56 -102.76
N GLU A 392 60.01 -50.02 -102.70
CA GLU A 392 59.46 -50.99 -103.65
C GLU A 392 59.55 -50.45 -105.08
N LYS A 393 59.18 -49.19 -105.31
CA LYS A 393 59.30 -48.53 -106.62
C LYS A 393 60.76 -48.40 -107.09
N TYR A 394 61.69 -48.13 -106.18
CA TYR A 394 63.12 -48.10 -106.48
C TYR A 394 63.65 -49.48 -106.88
N HIS A 395 63.30 -50.53 -106.13
CA HIS A 395 63.64 -51.91 -106.48
C HIS A 395 63.07 -52.33 -107.83
N GLU A 396 61.79 -52.03 -108.10
CA GLU A 396 61.15 -52.29 -109.40
C GLU A 396 61.86 -51.52 -110.54
N GLY A 397 62.34 -50.30 -110.26
CA GLY A 397 63.14 -49.51 -111.18
C GLY A 397 64.51 -50.14 -111.49
N ILE A 398 65.20 -50.68 -110.47
CA ILE A 398 66.45 -51.44 -110.66
C ILE A 398 66.20 -52.68 -111.50
N GLU A 399 65.15 -53.45 -111.16
CA GLU A 399 64.79 -54.69 -111.86
C GLU A 399 64.56 -54.41 -113.35
N LYS A 400 63.75 -53.38 -113.68
CA LYS A 400 63.56 -52.92 -115.06
C LYS A 400 64.84 -52.44 -115.74
N ALA A 401 65.75 -51.79 -115.02
CA ALA A 401 67.03 -51.36 -115.58
C ALA A 401 67.95 -52.55 -115.88
N VAL A 402 67.97 -53.57 -115.01
CA VAL A 402 68.69 -54.83 -115.22
C VAL A 402 68.11 -55.59 -116.41
N GLU A 403 66.78 -55.74 -116.49
CA GLU A 403 66.10 -56.36 -117.64
C GLU A 403 66.45 -55.65 -118.94
N ASN A 404 66.39 -54.31 -118.98
CA ASN A 404 66.78 -53.53 -120.15
C ASN A 404 68.27 -53.66 -120.51
N CYS A 405 69.16 -53.76 -119.52
CA CYS A 405 70.59 -53.99 -119.75
C CYS A 405 70.84 -55.39 -120.31
N CYS A 406 70.20 -56.41 -119.75
CA CYS A 406 70.23 -57.77 -120.28
C CYS A 406 69.71 -57.81 -121.72
N ALA A 407 68.57 -57.18 -122.01
CA ALA A 407 68.03 -57.07 -123.36
C ALA A 407 69.00 -56.39 -124.34
N LYS A 408 69.69 -55.31 -123.92
CA LYS A 408 70.73 -54.64 -124.74
C LYS A 408 71.97 -55.50 -124.93
N ILE A 409 72.37 -56.26 -123.92
CA ILE A 409 73.49 -57.22 -124.03
C ILE A 409 73.11 -58.34 -124.99
N ASP A 410 71.90 -58.86 -124.91
CA ASP A 410 71.38 -59.88 -125.82
C ASP A 410 71.29 -59.35 -127.26
N GLU A 411 70.83 -58.11 -127.45
CA GLU A 411 70.81 -57.43 -128.75
C GLU A 411 72.22 -57.25 -129.34
N LYS A 412 73.18 -56.75 -128.54
CA LYS A 412 74.59 -56.63 -128.96
C LYS A 412 75.24 -57.98 -129.21
N THR A 413 74.90 -59.01 -128.44
CA THR A 413 75.40 -60.38 -128.62
C THR A 413 74.83 -60.98 -129.91
N ALA A 414 73.58 -60.68 -130.24
CA ALA A 414 72.98 -61.04 -131.52
C ALA A 414 73.63 -60.31 -132.71
N GLU A 415 73.97 -59.02 -132.57
CA GLU A 415 74.76 -58.28 -133.57
C GLU A 415 76.18 -58.86 -133.76
N LEU A 416 76.86 -59.21 -132.67
CA LEU A 416 78.18 -59.86 -132.70
C LEU A 416 78.11 -61.23 -133.38
N LYS A 417 77.11 -62.06 -133.06
CA LYS A 417 76.87 -63.33 -133.76
C LYS A 417 76.59 -63.12 -135.24
N LYS A 418 75.82 -62.09 -135.62
CA LYS A 418 75.60 -61.72 -137.03
C LYS A 418 76.88 -61.29 -137.75
N LYS A 419 77.81 -60.62 -137.06
CA LYS A 419 79.12 -60.24 -137.60
C LYS A 419 80.10 -61.43 -137.69
N MET A 420 80.01 -62.40 -136.78
CA MET A 420 80.83 -63.61 -136.80
C MET A 420 80.42 -64.63 -137.87
N PHE A 421 79.19 -64.56 -138.39
CA PHE A 421 78.70 -65.44 -139.47
C PHE A 421 78.86 -64.85 -140.89
N ARG A 422 79.74 -63.84 -141.07
CA ARG A 422 80.03 -63.21 -142.38
C ARG A 422 81.53 -63.16 -142.76
N MET A 423 82.38 -63.90 -142.07
CA MET A 423 83.72 -64.32 -142.53
C MET A 423 83.93 -65.76 -142.11
#